data_AF-A0A1I8CUA1-F1
#
_entry.id   AF-A0A1I8CUA1-F1
#
_cell.length_a   1.000
_cell.length_b   1.000
_cell.length_c   1.000
_cell.angle_alpha   90.00
_cell.angle_beta   90.00
_cell.angle_gamma   90.00
#
_symmetry.space_group_name_H-M   'P 1'
#
loop_
_entity.id
_entity.type
_entity.pdbx_description
1 polymer ?
#
loop_
_entity_poly.entity_id
_entity_poly.type
_entity_poly.pdbx_seq_one_letter_code
_entity_poly.pdbx_strand_id
1 'polypeptide(L)'
;MKFCGSIVAIFAVLGMSQALTPNEKLKGCCKQLKDADQECVEKFCDFSAISQANILNYLSTCTERGPTVGQMWDCASTRVDHTKCCAAKGVPDKCTEYCSAQDGVPTNYLDYLFCVESFNEIRECFTEHLEKNEPWSPKSG
;
A
#
# COMPACT_ATOMS: atom_id res chain seq x y z
N MET A 1 44.55 28.77 40.94
CA MET A 1 45.23 27.78 40.07
C MET A 1 44.69 26.42 40.48
N LYS A 2 43.98 25.60 39.71
CA LYS A 2 43.81 25.40 38.27
C LYS A 2 42.36 24.91 38.04
N PHE A 3 41.61 25.54 37.13
CA PHE A 3 40.37 24.99 36.61
C PHE A 3 40.74 23.91 35.59
N CYS A 4 40.41 22.65 35.86
CA CYS A 4 40.43 21.59 34.84
C CYS A 4 39.04 21.61 34.19
N GLY A 5 38.93 22.30 33.05
CA GLY A 5 37.69 22.36 32.28
C GLY A 5 37.36 20.98 31.71
N SER A 6 36.26 20.40 32.16
CA SER A 6 35.66 19.23 31.52
C SER A 6 35.15 19.62 30.14
N ILE A 7 35.72 19.02 29.10
CA ILE A 7 35.27 19.15 27.72
C ILE A 7 33.88 18.53 27.61
N VAL A 8 32.84 19.36 27.55
CA VAL A 8 31.49 18.93 27.20
C VAL A 8 31.47 18.71 25.69
N ALA A 9 31.61 17.47 25.26
CA ALA A 9 31.36 17.10 23.86
C ALA A 9 29.85 17.20 23.60
N ILE A 10 29.42 18.32 23.02
CA ILE A 10 28.07 18.49 22.50
C ILE A 10 27.98 17.62 21.24
N PHE A 11 27.51 16.38 21.39
CA PHE A 11 27.10 15.57 20.25
C PHE A 11 25.82 16.20 19.68
N ALA A 12 25.97 17.02 18.64
CA ALA A 12 24.86 17.43 17.81
C ALA A 12 24.29 16.17 17.15
N VAL A 13 23.20 15.66 17.71
CA VAL A 13 22.44 14.58 17.07
C VAL A 13 21.74 15.21 15.88
N LEU A 14 22.37 15.13 14.71
CA LEU A 14 21.74 15.45 13.44
C LEU A 14 20.57 14.47 13.28
N GLY A 15 19.36 14.95 13.53
CA GLY A 15 18.14 14.18 13.39
C GLY A 15 17.95 13.79 11.92
N MET A 16 18.34 12.56 11.57
CA MET A 16 18.01 11.97 10.29
C MET A 16 16.52 11.60 10.32
N SER A 17 15.67 12.45 9.74
CA SER A 17 14.29 12.08 9.43
C SER A 17 14.33 10.95 8.40
N GLN A 18 14.15 9.70 8.84
CA GLN A 18 14.03 8.56 7.94
C GLN A 18 12.74 8.73 7.13
N ALA A 19 12.85 8.65 5.81
CA ALA A 19 11.68 8.64 4.94
C ALA A 19 10.86 7.38 5.22
N LEU A 20 9.53 7.52 5.26
CA LEU A 20 8.64 6.38 5.44
C LEU A 20 8.76 5.44 4.24
N THR A 21 8.80 4.14 4.53
CA THR A 21 8.70 3.09 3.52
C THR A 21 7.31 3.11 2.86
N PRO A 22 7.16 2.55 1.64
CA PRO A 22 5.86 2.42 1.00
C PRO A 22 4.81 1.72 1.87
N ASN A 23 5.21 0.69 2.60
CA ASN A 23 4.31 -0.06 3.48
C ASN A 23 3.87 0.76 4.72
N GLU A 24 4.76 1.60 5.27
CA GLU A 24 4.39 2.54 6.33
C GLU A 24 3.43 3.62 5.84
N LYS A 25 3.64 4.12 4.61
CA LYS A 25 2.73 5.06 3.94
C LYS A 25 1.33 4.43 3.73
N LEU A 26 1.28 3.21 3.20
CA LEU A 26 0.05 2.42 3.04
C LEU A 26 -0.69 2.26 4.38
N LYS A 27 0.00 1.80 5.43
CA LYS A 27 -0.59 1.65 6.78
C LYS A 27 -1.08 2.97 7.34
N GLY A 28 -0.38 4.08 7.05
CA GLY A 28 -0.82 5.43 7.40
C GLY A 28 -2.16 5.78 6.79
N CYS A 29 -2.37 5.48 5.50
CA CYS A 29 -3.64 5.67 4.81
C CYS A 29 -4.76 4.81 5.42
N CYS A 30 -4.52 3.51 5.61
CA CYS A 30 -5.56 2.60 6.12
C CYS A 30 -6.08 2.97 7.51
N LYS A 31 -5.23 3.53 8.39
CA LYS A 31 -5.64 4.01 9.71
C LYS A 31 -6.67 5.15 9.66
N GLN A 32 -6.82 5.80 8.51
CA GLN A 32 -7.80 6.88 8.30
C GLN A 32 -9.14 6.36 7.78
N LEU A 33 -9.26 5.08 7.42
CA LEU A 33 -10.48 4.48 6.90
C LEU A 33 -11.50 4.26 8.03
N LYS A 34 -12.60 5.00 7.99
CA LYS A 34 -13.67 4.93 9.02
C LYS A 34 -14.68 3.82 8.75
N ASP A 35 -14.91 3.49 7.48
CA ASP A 35 -15.93 2.52 7.05
C ASP A 35 -15.35 1.13 6.72
N ALA A 36 -14.03 0.97 6.83
CA ALA A 36 -13.35 -0.30 6.65
C ALA A 36 -13.44 -1.17 7.90
N ASP A 37 -13.58 -2.48 7.70
CA ASP A 37 -13.53 -3.49 8.74
C ASP A 37 -12.14 -3.53 9.37
N GLN A 38 -12.08 -3.33 10.69
CA GLN A 38 -10.82 -3.17 11.43
C GLN A 38 -9.97 -4.44 11.41
N GLU A 39 -10.59 -5.62 11.51
CA GLU A 39 -9.85 -6.89 11.47
C GLU A 39 -9.17 -7.07 10.09
N CYS A 40 -9.84 -6.72 9.01
CA CYS A 40 -9.26 -6.73 7.68
C CYS A 40 -8.13 -5.71 7.50
N VAL A 41 -8.31 -4.49 8.03
CA VAL A 41 -7.24 -3.47 8.02
C VAL A 41 -6.00 -3.96 8.77
N GLU A 42 -6.18 -4.52 9.97
CA GLU A 42 -5.06 -5.02 10.79
C GLU A 42 -4.33 -6.20 10.14
N LYS A 43 -5.06 -7.11 9.50
CA LYS A 43 -4.48 -8.33 8.92
C LYS A 43 -3.92 -8.13 7.51
N PHE A 44 -4.53 -7.28 6.69
CA PHE A 44 -4.29 -7.25 5.26
C PHE A 44 -3.92 -5.88 4.69
N CYS A 45 -3.92 -4.79 5.47
CA CYS A 45 -3.39 -3.52 4.97
C CYS A 45 -1.85 -3.53 4.99
N ASP A 46 -1.29 -4.29 4.06
CA ASP A 46 0.13 -4.51 3.88
C ASP A 46 0.38 -4.97 2.44
N PHE A 47 1.47 -4.52 1.82
CA PHE A 47 1.79 -4.93 0.46
C PHE A 47 1.99 -6.45 0.31
N SER A 48 2.32 -7.16 1.38
CA SER A 48 2.38 -8.63 1.35
C SER A 48 1.03 -9.29 1.01
N ALA A 49 -0.11 -8.66 1.34
CA ALA A 49 -1.44 -9.15 0.98
C ALA A 49 -1.71 -9.09 -0.53
N ILE A 50 -1.11 -8.11 -1.22
CA ILE A 50 -1.20 -7.95 -2.68
C ILE A 50 -0.08 -8.78 -3.32
N SER A 51 -0.21 -10.10 -3.27
CA SER A 51 0.79 -11.00 -3.86
C SER A 51 0.14 -12.26 -4.34
N GLN A 52 0.81 -12.96 -5.25
CA GLN A 52 0.35 -14.26 -5.76
C GLN A 52 -0.01 -15.22 -4.61
N ALA A 53 0.76 -15.21 -3.52
CA ALA A 53 0.58 -16.13 -2.40
C ALA A 53 -0.58 -15.75 -1.47
N ASN A 54 -0.90 -14.46 -1.32
CA ASN A 54 -1.79 -13.99 -0.27
C ASN A 54 -3.09 -13.34 -0.77
N ILE A 55 -3.16 -12.99 -2.06
CA ILE A 55 -4.28 -12.22 -2.62
C ILE A 55 -5.62 -12.94 -2.43
N LEU A 56 -5.65 -14.26 -2.62
CA LEU A 56 -6.89 -15.03 -2.44
C LEU A 56 -7.34 -15.07 -0.99
N ASN A 57 -6.42 -15.18 -0.03
CA ASN A 57 -6.75 -15.16 1.40
C ASN A 57 -7.29 -13.79 1.84
N TYR A 58 -6.68 -12.72 1.33
CA TYR A 58 -7.16 -11.36 1.56
C TYR A 58 -8.59 -11.18 1.04
N LEU A 59 -8.83 -11.52 -0.21
CA LEU A 59 -10.14 -11.33 -0.85
C LEU A 59 -11.20 -12.25 -0.24
N SER A 60 -10.92 -13.54 -0.03
CA SER A 60 -11.88 -14.46 0.58
C SER A 60 -12.30 -14.05 1.99
N THR A 61 -11.45 -13.31 2.70
CA THR A 61 -11.73 -12.85 4.07
C THR A 61 -12.48 -11.53 4.11
N CYS A 62 -12.19 -10.61 3.18
CA CYS A 62 -12.57 -9.21 3.30
C CYS A 62 -13.60 -8.72 2.27
N THR A 63 -13.84 -9.44 1.17
CA THR A 63 -14.75 -8.98 0.09
C THR A 63 -16.17 -8.69 0.59
N GLU A 64 -16.70 -9.51 1.49
CA GLU A 64 -18.07 -9.34 2.03
C GLU A 64 -18.14 -8.36 3.24
N ARG A 65 -17.02 -7.71 3.60
CA ARG A 65 -16.94 -6.83 4.78
C ARG A 65 -17.10 -5.36 4.41
N GLY A 66 -18.18 -5.03 3.70
CA GLY A 66 -18.49 -3.65 3.31
C GLY A 66 -17.49 -3.06 2.30
N PRO A 67 -17.13 -1.76 2.37
CA PRO A 67 -16.26 -1.11 1.38
C PRO A 67 -14.76 -1.43 1.54
N THR A 68 -14.42 -2.34 2.46
CA THR A 68 -13.07 -2.59 2.97
C THR A 68 -12.03 -2.87 1.87
N VAL A 69 -12.30 -3.80 0.95
CA VAL A 69 -11.32 -4.17 -0.08
C VAL A 69 -11.03 -2.98 -1.01
N GLY A 70 -12.08 -2.31 -1.48
CA GLY A 70 -11.94 -1.13 -2.34
C GLY A 70 -11.15 -0.01 -1.64
N GLN A 71 -11.48 0.31 -0.40
CA GLN A 71 -10.80 1.36 0.37
C GLN A 71 -9.32 1.06 0.64
N MET A 72 -9.00 -0.19 0.98
CA MET A 72 -7.60 -0.59 1.18
C MET A 72 -6.80 -0.58 -0.14
N TRP A 73 -7.46 -0.91 -1.25
CA TRP A 73 -6.82 -0.82 -2.57
C TRP A 73 -6.61 0.61 -3.04
N ASP A 74 -7.53 1.53 -2.75
CA ASP A 74 -7.35 2.97 -2.98
C ASP A 74 -6.10 3.47 -2.25
N CYS A 75 -5.88 3.03 -1.01
CA CYS A 75 -4.66 3.32 -0.26
C CYS A 75 -3.40 2.75 -0.93
N ALA A 76 -3.43 1.48 -1.35
CA ALA A 76 -2.27 0.82 -1.94
C ALA A 76 -1.89 1.40 -3.31
N SER A 77 -2.88 1.62 -4.17
CA SER A 77 -2.71 2.13 -5.54
C SER A 77 -2.53 3.65 -5.60
N THR A 78 -2.79 4.36 -4.51
CA THR A 78 -2.89 5.82 -4.45
C THR A 78 -3.93 6.43 -5.40
N ARG A 79 -4.87 5.62 -5.91
CA ARG A 79 -5.86 6.00 -6.93
C ARG A 79 -5.26 6.55 -8.22
N VAL A 80 -4.05 6.10 -8.55
CA VAL A 80 -3.33 6.44 -9.78
C VAL A 80 -3.46 5.29 -10.76
N ASP A 81 -3.51 5.59 -12.06
CA ASP A 81 -3.49 4.59 -13.12
C ASP A 81 -2.08 4.01 -13.32
N HIS A 82 -1.92 2.73 -12.98
CA HIS A 82 -0.67 1.98 -13.15
C HIS A 82 -0.64 1.09 -14.39
N THR A 83 -1.64 1.15 -15.28
CA THR A 83 -1.75 0.26 -16.45
C THR A 83 -0.48 0.23 -17.31
N LYS A 84 0.19 1.39 -17.50
CA LYS A 84 1.47 1.46 -18.23
C LYS A 84 2.61 0.71 -17.52
N CYS A 85 2.69 0.80 -16.20
CA CYS A 85 3.69 0.07 -15.41
C CYS A 85 3.40 -1.44 -15.47
N CYS A 86 2.14 -1.82 -15.25
CA CYS A 86 1.69 -3.20 -15.32
C CYS A 86 1.98 -3.85 -16.67
N ALA A 87 1.65 -3.17 -17.77
CA ALA A 87 1.93 -3.66 -19.12
C ALA A 87 3.44 -3.85 -19.34
N ALA A 88 4.27 -2.92 -18.87
CA ALA A 88 5.73 -3.04 -18.95
C ALA A 88 6.31 -4.20 -18.13
N LYS A 89 5.62 -4.61 -17.05
CA LYS A 89 5.98 -5.78 -16.23
C LYS A 89 5.32 -7.08 -16.67
N GLY A 90 4.59 -7.08 -17.79
CA GLY A 90 4.00 -8.29 -18.37
C GLY A 90 2.65 -8.72 -17.79
N VAL A 91 1.96 -7.83 -17.07
CA VAL A 91 0.56 -8.08 -16.65
C VAL A 91 -0.32 -8.20 -17.91
N PRO A 92 -1.06 -9.30 -18.10
CA PRO A 92 -1.92 -9.47 -19.26
C PRO A 92 -3.02 -8.40 -19.32
N ASP A 93 -3.45 -7.99 -20.51
CA ASP A 93 -4.49 -6.96 -20.69
C ASP A 93 -5.76 -7.23 -19.87
N LYS A 94 -6.21 -8.49 -19.82
CA LYS A 94 -7.38 -8.91 -19.03
C LYS A 94 -7.24 -8.65 -17.52
N CYS A 95 -6.01 -8.51 -17.01
CA CYS A 95 -5.70 -8.27 -15.60
C CYS A 95 -5.35 -6.80 -15.32
N THR A 96 -5.29 -5.94 -16.34
CA THR A 96 -4.91 -4.53 -16.17
C THR A 96 -5.98 -3.70 -15.47
N GLU A 97 -7.21 -4.20 -15.37
CA GLU A 97 -8.26 -3.59 -14.55
C GLU A 97 -7.83 -3.39 -13.10
N TYR A 98 -7.06 -4.34 -12.54
CA TYR A 98 -6.49 -4.27 -11.19
C TYR A 98 -5.39 -3.21 -11.04
N CYS A 99 -4.87 -2.68 -12.15
CA CYS A 99 -3.83 -1.65 -12.19
C CYS A 99 -4.38 -0.22 -12.31
N SER A 100 -5.53 -0.05 -12.97
CA SER A 100 -6.08 1.28 -13.26
C SER A 100 -6.49 2.00 -11.98
N ALA A 101 -7.02 1.27 -10.99
CA ALA A 101 -7.30 1.69 -9.62
C ALA A 101 -8.03 3.06 -9.46
N GLN A 102 -8.76 3.51 -10.47
CA GLN A 102 -9.52 4.78 -10.43
C GLN A 102 -10.96 4.57 -9.90
N ASP A 103 -11.53 3.39 -10.14
CA ASP A 103 -12.93 3.05 -9.84
C ASP A 103 -13.06 1.96 -8.76
N GLY A 104 -12.04 1.83 -7.89
CA GLY A 104 -11.92 0.73 -6.94
C GLY A 104 -11.39 -0.55 -7.60
N VAL A 105 -11.59 -1.69 -6.94
CA VAL A 105 -11.16 -3.00 -7.46
C VAL A 105 -12.37 -3.80 -7.90
N PRO A 106 -12.34 -4.42 -9.09
CA PRO A 106 -13.35 -5.40 -9.48
C PRO A 106 -13.44 -6.48 -8.40
N THR A 107 -14.60 -6.69 -7.78
CA THR A 107 -14.78 -7.62 -6.65
C THR A 107 -15.14 -9.04 -7.07
N ASN A 108 -15.24 -9.32 -8.37
CA ASN A 108 -15.56 -10.65 -8.88
C ASN A 108 -14.40 -11.62 -8.61
N TYR A 109 -14.63 -12.54 -7.67
CA TYR A 109 -13.65 -13.54 -7.25
C TYR A 109 -13.08 -14.39 -8.41
N LEU A 110 -13.89 -14.70 -9.44
CA LEU A 110 -13.42 -15.51 -10.57
C LEU A 110 -12.40 -14.77 -11.42
N ASP A 111 -12.54 -13.46 -11.58
CA ASP A 111 -11.62 -12.65 -12.37
C ASP A 111 -10.24 -12.58 -11.68
N TYR A 112 -10.25 -12.54 -10.33
CA TYR A 112 -9.02 -12.62 -9.54
C TYR A 112 -8.26 -13.92 -9.73
N LEU A 113 -8.97 -15.07 -9.78
CA LEU A 113 -8.34 -16.39 -9.96
C LEU A 113 -7.48 -16.45 -11.23
N PHE A 114 -7.93 -15.81 -12.31
CA PHE A 114 -7.19 -15.77 -13.58
C PHE A 114 -5.99 -14.83 -13.57
N CYS A 115 -5.90 -13.95 -12.59
CA CYS A 115 -4.89 -12.91 -12.47
C CYS A 115 -3.98 -13.08 -11.25
N VAL A 116 -4.12 -14.17 -10.50
CA VAL A 116 -3.32 -14.49 -9.29
C VAL A 116 -1.82 -14.31 -9.55
N GLU A 117 -1.34 -14.79 -10.69
CA GLU A 117 0.09 -14.74 -11.05
C GLU A 117 0.60 -13.32 -11.28
N SER A 118 -0.26 -12.36 -11.61
CA SER A 118 0.12 -10.97 -11.91
C SER A 118 0.19 -10.05 -10.68
N PHE A 119 -0.25 -10.50 -9.50
CA PHE A 119 -0.32 -9.61 -8.33
C PHE A 119 1.04 -9.21 -7.77
N ASN A 120 2.11 -9.96 -8.07
CA ASN A 120 3.45 -9.57 -7.65
C ASN A 120 3.91 -8.32 -8.42
N GLU A 121 3.67 -8.28 -9.73
CA GLU A 121 4.01 -7.20 -10.65
C GLU A 121 3.12 -5.98 -10.39
N ILE A 122 1.82 -6.19 -10.14
CA ILE A 122 0.88 -5.12 -9.74
C ILE A 122 1.35 -4.45 -8.45
N ARG A 123 1.68 -5.25 -7.42
CA ARG A 123 2.23 -4.73 -6.16
C ARG A 123 3.51 -3.94 -6.36
N GLU A 124 4.39 -4.42 -7.23
CA GLU A 124 5.66 -3.73 -7.50
C GLU A 124 5.41 -2.33 -8.06
N CYS A 125 4.47 -2.18 -9.00
CA CYS A 125 4.06 -0.87 -9.52
C CYS A 125 3.53 0.07 -8.43
N PHE A 126 2.67 -0.43 -7.54
CA PHE A 126 2.14 0.36 -6.42
C PHE A 126 3.26 0.78 -5.45
N THR A 127 4.17 -0.14 -5.15
CA THR A 127 5.31 0.09 -4.24
C THR A 127 6.26 1.13 -4.83
N GLU A 128 6.70 0.96 -6.09
CA GLU A 128 7.60 1.89 -6.80
C GLU A 128 7.02 3.31 -6.89
N HIS A 129 5.69 3.42 -7.02
CA HIS A 129 5.01 4.72 -7.01
C HIS A 129 5.08 5.37 -5.62
N LEU A 130 4.72 4.64 -4.56
CA LEU A 130 4.73 5.16 -3.19
C LEU A 130 6.14 5.43 -2.65
N GLU A 131 7.18 4.82 -3.20
CA GLU A 131 8.57 5.20 -2.88
C GLU A 131 8.83 6.68 -3.21
N LYS A 132 8.19 7.19 -4.27
CA LYS A 132 8.48 8.51 -4.86
C LYS A 132 7.39 9.55 -4.60
N ASN A 133 6.24 9.13 -4.05
CA ASN A 133 5.06 9.97 -3.89
C ASN A 133 4.50 9.90 -2.46
N GLU A 134 3.65 10.85 -2.12
CA GLU A 134 2.90 10.86 -0.86
C GLU A 134 1.75 9.84 -0.90
N PRO A 135 1.35 9.24 0.23
CA PRO A 135 0.17 8.40 0.27
C PRO A 135 -1.09 9.19 -0.06
N TRP A 136 -2.06 8.51 -0.66
CA TRP A 136 -3.42 9.03 -0.73
C TRP A 136 -3.99 9.18 0.69
N SER A 137 -4.79 10.23 0.90
CA SER A 137 -5.51 10.45 2.16
C SER A 137 -7.02 10.44 1.86
N PRO A 138 -7.80 9.55 2.51
CA PRO A 138 -9.25 9.59 2.44
C PRO A 138 -9.71 10.96 2.94
N LYS A 139 -10.45 11.71 2.11
CA LYS A 139 -11.05 12.97 2.56
C LYS A 139 -11.96 12.63 3.74
N SER A 140 -11.72 13.27 4.88
CA SER A 140 -12.69 13.30 5.96
C SER A 140 -13.96 13.94 5.40
N GLY A 141 -14.98 13.13 5.17
CA GLY A 141 -16.35 13.61 5.13
C GLY A 141 -16.70 14.28 6.46
#